data_AF-A0A8J2SCI4-F1
#
_entry.id   AF-A0A8J2SCI4-F1
#
_cell.length_a   1.000
_cell.length_b   1.000
_cell.length_c   1.000
_cell.angle_alpha   90.00
_cell.angle_beta   90.00
_cell.angle_gamma   90.00
#
_symmetry.space_group_name_H-M   'P 1'
#
loop_
_entity.id
_entity.type
_entity.pdbx_description
1 polymer ?
#
loop_
_entity_poly.entity_id
_entity_poly.type
_entity_poly.pdbx_seq_one_letter_code
_entity_poly.pdbx_strand_id
1 'polypeptide(L)'
;MDAIAQHFGAIQTAVQTQNGSQLAQLLSCLAPSTPLPPQVAGVVQNAQYAEDCAKHYCGEPWGPIAAKQTCARVALDRGETRKAYDNVVSAYNGFLNAIREESGWVAPLIRTLTFEARVIAERADSEVSKRAKAANAHVAKPNETLRDVEKTLKKGFSACWTDRTGGPPGASKKRATLYVVSQLMKIYFKLNLLKLAQPLIRPVEASAGKALESNSVFPVGDVVSYRFFVGRLRMFEDRYEEAEAHLAYAFAHCRTTSRSNKRAILEFLLPVRLRSGRFPHPKLLEKHGLASMLPLVQAVKVGDLRTFNSELKRHQRALVKKGTFLLLEQSKILVYRNLFKKVFLVNEKQTQVKLQLFERALQCLGEPTDLAEVECVVANLIYRGYVKGYISHQKAVLVVSKKDPFPTAAVMKR
;
A
#
# COMPACT_ATOMS: atom_id res chain seq x y z
N MET A 1 28.30 -36.94 -4.02
CA MET A 1 27.06 -37.32 -3.33
C MET A 1 26.90 -36.56 -2.02
N ASP A 2 27.99 -36.32 -1.29
CA ASP A 2 27.99 -35.64 0.02
C ASP A 2 27.30 -34.27 0.04
N ALA A 3 27.52 -33.41 -0.97
CA ALA A 3 26.88 -32.10 -1.02
C ALA A 3 25.34 -32.14 -1.20
N ILE A 4 24.83 -33.18 -1.89
CA ILE A 4 23.38 -33.37 -2.11
C ILE A 4 22.73 -33.85 -0.82
N ALA A 5 23.34 -34.85 -0.19
CA ALA A 5 22.94 -35.37 1.11
C ALA A 5 22.99 -34.26 2.18
N GLN A 6 24.01 -33.41 2.17
CA GLN A 6 24.14 -32.28 3.10
C GLN A 6 23.05 -31.23 2.88
N HIS A 7 22.76 -30.85 1.64
CA HIS A 7 21.74 -29.84 1.33
C HIS A 7 20.33 -30.28 1.74
N PHE A 8 19.90 -31.46 1.28
CA PHE A 8 18.58 -31.97 1.63
C PHE A 8 18.52 -32.46 3.09
N GLY A 9 19.60 -33.02 3.63
CA GLY A 9 19.69 -33.37 5.04
C GLY A 9 19.54 -32.16 5.96
N ALA A 10 20.12 -31.00 5.61
CA ALA A 10 19.94 -29.78 6.40
C ALA A 10 18.47 -29.30 6.41
N ILE A 11 17.76 -29.45 5.28
CA ILE A 11 16.32 -29.16 5.19
C ILE A 11 15.55 -30.11 6.10
N GLN A 12 15.85 -31.41 6.05
CA GLN A 12 15.21 -32.41 6.89
C GLN A 12 15.43 -32.13 8.38
N THR A 13 16.64 -31.77 8.78
CA THR A 13 16.94 -31.38 10.16
C THR A 13 16.11 -30.16 10.58
N ALA A 14 15.97 -29.15 9.72
CA ALA A 14 15.14 -27.98 10.03
C ALA A 14 13.65 -28.33 10.19
N VAL A 15 13.14 -29.30 9.42
CA VAL A 15 11.77 -29.82 9.56
C VAL A 15 11.62 -30.58 10.88
N GLN A 16 12.51 -31.53 11.17
CA GLN A 16 12.47 -32.34 12.40
C GLN A 16 12.57 -31.50 13.67
N THR A 17 13.38 -30.44 13.63
CA THR A 17 13.54 -29.48 14.74
C THR A 17 12.48 -28.38 14.76
N GLN A 18 11.55 -28.37 13.80
CA GLN A 18 10.53 -27.32 13.62
C GLN A 18 11.12 -25.91 13.54
N ASN A 19 12.33 -25.77 13.01
CA ASN A 19 13.00 -24.49 12.86
C ASN A 19 12.58 -23.81 11.55
N GLY A 20 11.42 -23.16 11.58
CA GLY A 20 10.85 -22.53 10.39
C GLY A 20 11.69 -21.39 9.81
N SER A 21 12.48 -20.69 10.63
CA SER A 21 13.38 -19.64 10.16
C SER A 21 14.54 -20.21 9.33
N GLN A 22 15.15 -21.30 9.82
CA GLN A 22 16.21 -22.00 9.09
C GLN A 22 15.65 -22.65 7.81
N LEU A 23 14.49 -23.30 7.91
CA LEU A 23 13.82 -23.89 6.74
C LEU A 23 13.53 -22.84 5.67
N ALA A 24 13.04 -21.66 6.07
CA ALA A 24 12.79 -20.55 5.16
C ALA A 24 14.06 -20.05 4.45
N GLN A 25 15.20 -20.02 5.14
CA GLN A 25 16.48 -19.63 4.54
C GLN A 25 17.01 -20.68 3.57
N LEU A 26 16.92 -21.96 3.93
CA LEU A 26 17.38 -23.07 3.08
C LEU A 26 16.56 -23.19 1.80
N LEU A 27 15.26 -22.92 1.88
CA LEU A 27 14.33 -22.97 0.74
C LEU A 27 14.18 -21.65 -0.03
N SER A 28 14.87 -20.58 0.39
CA SER A 28 14.78 -19.28 -0.30
C SER A 28 15.48 -19.30 -1.64
N CYS A 29 14.76 -18.86 -2.68
CA CYS A 29 15.30 -18.64 -4.02
C CYS A 29 15.98 -17.27 -4.17
N LEU A 30 15.50 -16.23 -3.47
CA LEU A 30 15.91 -14.85 -3.69
C LEU A 30 16.91 -14.29 -2.67
N ALA A 31 16.94 -14.83 -1.46
CA ALA A 31 17.82 -14.39 -0.39
C ALA A 31 18.42 -15.60 0.36
N PRO A 32 19.15 -16.49 -0.34
CA PRO A 32 19.70 -17.68 0.27
C PRO A 32 20.84 -17.33 1.24
N SER A 33 20.93 -18.07 2.35
CA SER A 33 22.02 -17.92 3.33
C SER A 33 23.37 -18.41 2.79
N THR A 34 23.36 -19.43 1.95
CA THR A 34 24.56 -20.01 1.33
C THR A 34 24.38 -20.19 -0.18
N PRO A 35 25.45 -20.07 -0.99
CA PRO A 35 25.43 -20.45 -2.40
C PRO A 35 25.02 -21.91 -2.56
N LEU A 36 24.30 -22.22 -3.65
CA LEU A 36 23.94 -23.61 -3.92
C LEU A 36 25.20 -24.36 -4.41
N PRO A 37 25.54 -25.52 -3.82
CA PRO A 37 26.72 -26.27 -4.27
C PRO A 37 26.60 -26.65 -5.76
N PRO A 38 27.68 -26.58 -6.57
CA PRO A 38 27.64 -26.91 -7.99
C PRO A 38 27.11 -28.32 -8.28
N GLN A 39 27.38 -29.28 -7.38
CA GLN A 39 26.90 -30.65 -7.48
C GLN A 39 25.38 -30.69 -7.36
N VAL A 40 24.80 -29.93 -6.44
CA VAL A 40 23.34 -29.81 -6.28
C VAL A 40 22.74 -29.14 -7.50
N ALA A 41 23.40 -28.11 -8.05
CA ALA A 41 22.97 -27.43 -9.27
C ALA A 41 23.01 -28.34 -10.52
N GLY A 42 23.93 -29.32 -10.56
CA GLY A 42 24.01 -30.33 -11.60
C GLY A 42 22.86 -31.34 -11.55
N VAL A 43 22.48 -31.80 -10.35
CA VAL A 43 21.40 -32.78 -10.14
C VAL A 43 20.06 -32.24 -10.58
N VAL A 44 19.75 -30.97 -10.26
CA VAL A 44 18.48 -30.33 -10.62
C VAL A 44 18.32 -30.01 -12.11
N GLN A 45 19.29 -30.38 -12.96
CA GLN A 45 19.08 -30.41 -14.41
C GLN A 45 18.04 -31.46 -14.81
N ASN A 46 17.99 -32.58 -14.09
CA ASN A 46 16.94 -33.58 -14.22
C ASN A 46 15.94 -33.41 -13.06
N ALA A 47 14.77 -32.85 -13.37
CA ALA A 47 13.75 -32.56 -12.38
C ALA A 47 13.25 -33.82 -11.63
N GLN A 48 13.19 -34.97 -12.31
CA GLN A 48 12.76 -36.23 -11.70
C GLN A 48 13.82 -36.73 -10.72
N TYR A 49 15.08 -36.74 -11.15
CA TYR A 49 16.19 -37.18 -10.30
C TYR A 49 16.35 -36.30 -9.06
N ALA A 50 16.20 -34.99 -9.20
CA ALA A 50 16.19 -34.07 -8.06
C ALA A 50 15.05 -34.35 -7.09
N GLU A 51 13.87 -34.70 -7.59
CA GLU A 51 12.72 -35.08 -6.77
C GLU A 51 12.98 -36.39 -6.03
N ASP A 52 13.56 -37.39 -6.70
CA ASP A 52 13.90 -38.68 -6.09
C ASP A 52 14.97 -38.52 -4.99
N CYS A 53 16.03 -37.72 -5.24
CA CYS A 53 17.02 -37.38 -4.22
C CYS A 53 16.38 -36.66 -3.04
N ALA A 54 15.55 -35.64 -3.28
CA ALA A 54 14.93 -34.88 -2.21
C ALA A 54 13.94 -35.73 -1.40
N LYS A 55 13.18 -36.63 -2.05
CA LYS A 55 12.32 -37.61 -1.36
C LYS A 55 13.14 -38.56 -0.51
N HIS A 56 14.27 -39.04 -1.00
CA HIS A 56 15.15 -39.93 -0.24
C HIS A 56 15.67 -39.29 1.05
N TYR A 57 16.07 -38.01 1.02
CA TYR A 57 16.67 -37.34 2.18
C TYR A 57 15.66 -36.59 3.08
N CYS A 58 14.59 -36.02 2.53
CA CYS A 58 13.60 -35.22 3.27
C CYS A 58 12.25 -35.93 3.51
N GLY A 59 11.97 -37.02 2.80
CA GLY A 59 10.66 -37.69 2.86
C GLY A 59 9.50 -36.84 2.34
N GLU A 60 8.27 -37.36 2.46
CA GLU A 60 7.04 -36.62 2.15
C GLU A 60 6.54 -35.83 3.37
N PRO A 61 5.93 -34.64 3.20
CA PRO A 61 5.71 -33.90 1.94
C PRO A 61 6.87 -32.97 1.55
N TRP A 62 7.96 -32.94 2.33
CA TRP A 62 8.99 -31.89 2.26
C TRP A 62 10.00 -32.07 1.12
N GLY A 63 10.26 -33.30 0.69
CA GLY A 63 11.16 -33.64 -0.42
C GLY A 63 10.73 -33.00 -1.74
N PRO A 64 9.50 -33.23 -2.23
CA PRO A 64 9.02 -32.57 -3.44
C PRO A 64 9.06 -31.04 -3.37
N ILE A 65 8.72 -30.46 -2.22
CA ILE A 65 8.76 -29.00 -2.01
C ILE A 65 10.21 -28.48 -2.13
N ALA A 66 11.15 -29.17 -1.47
CA ALA A 66 12.57 -28.84 -1.48
C ALA A 66 13.18 -28.97 -2.88
N ALA A 67 12.83 -30.03 -3.61
CA ALA A 67 13.26 -30.23 -5.00
C ALA A 67 12.81 -29.07 -5.89
N LYS A 68 11.51 -28.72 -5.86
CA LYS A 68 10.97 -27.64 -6.70
C LYS A 68 11.58 -26.27 -6.33
N GLN A 69 11.80 -25.96 -5.05
CA GLN A 69 12.50 -24.72 -4.67
C GLN A 69 13.95 -24.70 -5.16
N THR A 70 14.66 -25.83 -5.05
CA THR A 70 16.05 -25.93 -5.53
C THR A 70 16.12 -25.78 -7.06
N CYS A 71 15.19 -26.40 -7.80
CA CYS A 71 15.04 -26.22 -9.24
C CYS A 71 14.71 -24.77 -9.62
N ALA A 72 13.83 -24.10 -8.86
CA ALA A 72 13.51 -22.70 -9.08
C ALA A 72 14.72 -21.79 -8.92
N ARG A 73 15.54 -22.03 -7.88
CA ARG A 73 16.77 -21.29 -7.65
C ARG A 73 17.75 -21.43 -8.81
N VAL A 74 18.00 -22.65 -9.28
CA VAL A 74 18.88 -22.87 -10.44
C VAL A 74 18.34 -22.26 -11.72
N ALA A 75 17.02 -22.29 -11.93
CA ALA A 75 16.40 -21.61 -13.06
C ALA A 75 16.62 -20.09 -12.98
N LEU A 76 16.55 -19.48 -11.79
CA LEU A 76 16.87 -18.06 -11.61
C LEU A 76 18.34 -17.74 -11.90
N ASP A 77 19.28 -18.57 -11.42
CA ASP A 77 20.72 -18.40 -11.67
C ASP A 77 21.05 -18.45 -13.18
N ARG A 78 20.22 -19.16 -13.96
CA ARG A 78 20.31 -19.25 -15.43
C ARG A 78 19.54 -18.16 -16.18
N GLY A 79 18.80 -17.29 -15.49
CA GLY A 79 17.91 -16.31 -16.11
C GLY A 79 16.64 -16.91 -16.74
N GLU A 80 16.27 -18.14 -16.40
CA GLU A 80 15.05 -18.83 -16.83
C GLU A 80 13.86 -18.49 -15.90
N THR A 81 13.49 -17.20 -15.80
CA THR A 81 12.54 -16.71 -14.78
C THR A 81 11.14 -17.32 -14.88
N ARG A 82 10.65 -17.65 -16.09
CA ARG A 82 9.35 -18.35 -16.25
C ARG A 82 9.38 -19.76 -15.65
N LYS A 83 10.44 -20.51 -15.90
CA LYS A 83 10.62 -21.86 -15.33
C LYS A 83 10.80 -21.79 -13.82
N ALA A 84 11.49 -20.77 -13.32
CA ALA A 84 11.57 -20.52 -11.88
C ALA A 84 10.18 -20.27 -11.27
N TYR A 85 9.36 -19.44 -11.92
CA TYR A 85 7.98 -19.18 -11.50
C TYR A 85 7.15 -20.48 -11.41
N ASP A 86 7.18 -21.31 -12.44
CA ASP A 86 6.41 -22.55 -12.49
C ASP A 86 6.82 -23.50 -11.34
N ASN A 87 8.12 -23.62 -11.07
CA ASN A 87 8.64 -24.40 -9.95
C ASN A 87 8.24 -23.83 -8.58
N VAL A 88 8.33 -22.51 -8.37
CA VAL A 88 7.91 -21.89 -7.09
C VAL A 88 6.42 -22.07 -6.84
N VAL A 89 5.57 -21.94 -7.86
CA VAL A 89 4.13 -22.19 -7.72
C VAL A 89 3.84 -23.66 -7.42
N SER A 90 4.56 -24.59 -8.06
CA SER A 90 4.45 -26.02 -7.75
C SER A 90 4.83 -26.31 -6.29
N ALA A 91 5.96 -25.75 -5.83
CA ALA A 91 6.40 -25.89 -4.44
C ALA A 91 5.39 -25.29 -3.45
N TYR A 92 4.86 -24.12 -3.76
CA TYR A 92 3.87 -23.44 -2.92
C TYR A 92 2.59 -24.27 -2.80
N ASN A 93 2.08 -24.82 -3.91
CA ASN A 93 0.88 -25.68 -3.88
C ASN A 93 1.11 -26.97 -3.09
N GLY A 94 2.28 -27.62 -3.24
CA GLY A 94 2.66 -28.76 -2.41
C GLY A 94 2.70 -28.39 -0.92
N PHE A 95 3.31 -27.26 -0.59
CA PHE A 95 3.37 -26.72 0.76
C PHE A 95 1.97 -26.41 1.34
N LEU A 96 1.03 -25.91 0.55
CA LEU A 96 -0.35 -25.66 1.00
C LEU A 96 -1.12 -26.92 1.40
N ASN A 97 -0.72 -28.08 0.89
CA ASN A 97 -1.28 -29.35 1.33
C ASN A 97 -0.65 -29.76 2.67
N ALA A 98 0.69 -29.67 2.77
CA ALA A 98 1.44 -29.98 3.99
C ALA A 98 1.03 -29.09 5.19
N ILE A 99 0.82 -27.80 4.96
CA ILE A 99 0.59 -26.81 6.04
C ILE A 99 -0.69 -27.04 6.86
N ARG A 100 -1.62 -27.87 6.38
CA ARG A 100 -2.88 -28.15 7.11
C ARG A 100 -2.62 -28.86 8.43
N GLU A 101 -1.62 -29.74 8.46
CA GLU A 101 -1.25 -30.57 9.60
C GLU A 101 -0.21 -29.88 10.51
N GLU A 102 0.37 -28.78 10.04
CA GLU A 102 1.46 -28.09 10.72
C GLU A 102 1.00 -26.97 11.67
N SER A 103 1.81 -26.69 12.70
CA SER A 103 1.59 -25.58 13.63
C SER A 103 2.23 -24.27 13.14
N GLY A 104 2.23 -23.22 13.96
CA GLY A 104 2.74 -21.89 13.61
C GLY A 104 4.25 -21.81 13.34
N TRP A 105 5.02 -22.88 13.57
CA TRP A 105 6.46 -22.93 13.28
C TRP A 105 6.77 -22.66 11.81
N VAL A 106 5.87 -23.05 10.88
CA VAL A 106 6.02 -22.83 9.43
C VAL A 106 5.78 -21.38 8.98
N ALA A 107 5.35 -20.48 9.88
CA ALA A 107 5.04 -19.10 9.54
C ALA A 107 6.16 -18.33 8.79
N PRO A 108 7.47 -18.48 9.13
CA PRO A 108 8.55 -17.86 8.36
C PRO A 108 8.63 -18.38 6.91
N LEU A 109 8.37 -19.68 6.70
CA LEU A 109 8.34 -20.27 5.36
C LEU A 109 7.16 -19.75 4.54
N ILE A 110 5.95 -19.63 5.13
CA ILE A 110 4.78 -19.01 4.47
C ILE A 110 5.15 -17.63 3.92
N ARG A 111 5.80 -16.80 4.75
CA ARG A 111 6.20 -15.43 4.36
C ARG A 111 7.16 -15.45 3.19
N THR A 112 8.17 -16.31 3.25
CA THR A 112 9.21 -16.44 2.20
C THR A 112 8.58 -16.89 0.89
N LEU A 113 7.84 -18.00 0.90
CA LEU A 113 7.17 -18.52 -0.29
C LEU A 113 6.18 -17.51 -0.88
N THR A 114 5.43 -16.78 -0.04
CA THR A 114 4.46 -15.76 -0.50
C THR A 114 5.17 -14.60 -1.19
N PHE A 115 6.26 -14.13 -0.58
CA PHE A 115 7.05 -13.03 -1.12
C PHE A 115 7.72 -13.43 -2.44
N GLU A 116 8.40 -14.57 -2.47
CA GLU A 116 9.16 -15.03 -3.62
C GLU A 116 8.25 -15.37 -4.79
N ALA A 117 7.12 -16.06 -4.56
CA ALA A 117 6.14 -16.33 -5.60
C ALA A 117 5.68 -15.05 -6.28
N ARG A 118 5.34 -14.00 -5.50
CA ARG A 118 4.95 -12.69 -6.05
C ARG A 118 6.10 -12.03 -6.83
N VAL A 119 7.30 -11.99 -6.25
CA VAL A 119 8.44 -11.27 -6.86
C VAL A 119 8.90 -11.98 -8.14
N ILE A 120 8.96 -13.30 -8.15
CA ILE A 120 9.37 -14.09 -9.31
C ILE A 120 8.31 -13.98 -10.42
N ALA A 121 7.01 -14.03 -10.09
CA ALA A 121 5.94 -13.73 -11.06
C ALA A 121 6.11 -12.32 -11.66
N GLU A 122 6.34 -11.32 -10.81
CA GLU A 122 6.58 -9.95 -11.25
C GLU A 122 7.82 -9.79 -12.15
N ARG A 123 8.88 -10.58 -11.90
CA ARG A 123 10.07 -10.63 -12.78
C ARG A 123 9.75 -11.31 -14.11
N ALA A 124 9.04 -12.44 -14.10
CA ALA A 124 8.64 -13.17 -15.31
C ALA A 124 7.80 -12.29 -16.25
N ASP A 125 6.78 -11.61 -15.73
CA ASP A 125 5.96 -10.69 -16.52
C ASP A 125 6.74 -9.48 -17.05
N SER A 126 7.69 -8.98 -16.27
CA SER A 126 8.57 -7.86 -16.66
C SER A 126 9.50 -8.25 -17.81
N GLU A 127 10.07 -9.46 -17.78
CA GLU A 127 10.91 -9.98 -18.87
C GLU A 127 10.14 -10.17 -20.15
N VAL A 128 8.94 -10.77 -20.09
CA VAL A 128 8.05 -10.90 -21.26
C VAL A 128 7.75 -9.53 -21.85
N SER A 129 7.43 -8.55 -20.99
CA SER A 129 7.15 -7.17 -21.42
C SER A 129 8.36 -6.48 -22.05
N LYS A 130 9.57 -6.72 -21.52
CA LYS A 130 10.82 -6.16 -22.08
C LYS A 130 11.18 -6.79 -23.42
N ARG A 131 11.09 -8.12 -23.54
CA ARG A 131 11.36 -8.86 -24.78
C ARG A 131 10.39 -8.44 -25.89
N ALA A 132 9.11 -8.33 -25.56
CA ALA A 132 8.10 -7.86 -26.51
C ALA A 132 8.37 -6.43 -26.98
N LYS A 133 8.74 -5.50 -26.06
CA LYS A 133 9.15 -4.14 -26.44
C LYS A 133 10.39 -4.12 -27.34
N ALA A 134 11.41 -4.92 -27.04
CA ALA A 134 12.62 -5.00 -27.86
C ALA A 134 12.34 -5.55 -29.27
N ALA A 135 11.37 -6.47 -29.38
CA ALA A 135 10.93 -7.06 -30.64
C ALA A 135 9.80 -6.27 -31.33
N ASN A 136 9.38 -5.10 -30.81
CA ASN A 136 8.18 -4.37 -31.25
C ASN A 136 6.92 -5.25 -31.35
N ALA A 137 6.82 -6.27 -30.50
CA ALA A 137 5.72 -7.22 -30.47
C ALA A 137 4.69 -6.86 -29.39
N HIS A 138 3.43 -7.25 -29.62
CA HIS A 138 2.35 -7.11 -28.65
C HIS A 138 2.38 -8.26 -27.62
N VAL A 139 2.19 -7.94 -26.33
CA VAL A 139 2.03 -8.94 -25.28
C VAL A 139 0.56 -9.32 -25.17
N ALA A 140 0.18 -10.49 -25.70
CA ALA A 140 -1.22 -10.96 -25.70
C ALA A 140 -1.84 -11.05 -24.30
N LYS A 141 -1.05 -11.45 -23.28
CA LYS A 141 -1.50 -11.58 -21.89
C LYS A 141 -0.57 -10.83 -20.93
N PRO A 142 -0.75 -9.51 -20.76
CA PRO A 142 0.07 -8.74 -19.85
C PRO A 142 -0.22 -9.13 -18.40
N ASN A 143 0.86 -9.31 -17.63
CA ASN A 143 0.82 -9.72 -16.24
C ASN A 143 0.11 -11.07 -15.97
N GLU A 144 0.27 -12.05 -16.88
CA GLU A 144 -0.34 -13.39 -16.74
C GLU A 144 0.10 -14.07 -15.45
N THR A 145 1.42 -14.14 -15.20
CA THR A 145 1.94 -14.87 -14.04
C THR A 145 1.54 -14.19 -12.73
N LEU A 146 1.48 -12.86 -12.68
CA LEU A 146 1.00 -12.14 -11.50
C LEU A 146 -0.50 -12.34 -11.24
N ARG A 147 -1.32 -12.54 -12.29
CA ARG A 147 -2.74 -12.89 -12.15
C ARG A 147 -2.94 -14.32 -11.67
N ASP A 148 -2.07 -15.24 -12.06
CA ASP A 148 -2.18 -16.63 -11.64
C ASP A 148 -1.64 -16.86 -10.22
N VAL A 149 -0.52 -16.22 -9.86
CA VAL A 149 0.03 -16.32 -8.50
C VAL A 149 -0.93 -15.76 -7.45
N GLU A 150 -1.73 -14.76 -7.82
CA GLU A 150 -2.78 -14.20 -6.97
C GLU A 150 -3.75 -15.26 -6.44
N LYS A 151 -4.16 -16.20 -7.30
CA LYS A 151 -5.05 -17.32 -6.93
C LYS A 151 -4.37 -18.24 -5.93
N THR A 152 -3.08 -18.51 -6.11
CA THR A 152 -2.26 -19.34 -5.20
C THR A 152 -2.09 -18.65 -3.84
N LEU A 153 -1.79 -17.35 -3.82
CA LEU A 153 -1.65 -16.59 -2.59
C LEU A 153 -2.98 -16.46 -1.83
N LYS A 154 -4.11 -16.37 -2.53
CA LYS A 154 -5.46 -16.44 -1.92
C LYS A 154 -5.68 -17.75 -1.16
N LYS A 155 -5.29 -18.89 -1.72
CA LYS A 155 -5.34 -20.18 -1.00
C LYS A 155 -4.47 -20.14 0.25
N GLY A 156 -3.28 -19.53 0.17
CA GLY A 156 -2.41 -19.30 1.33
C GLY A 156 -3.03 -18.42 2.41
N PHE A 157 -3.76 -17.36 2.02
CA PHE A 157 -4.52 -16.56 2.97
C PHE A 157 -5.57 -17.40 3.70
N SER A 158 -6.37 -18.19 2.97
CA SER A 158 -7.36 -19.08 3.57
C SER A 158 -6.74 -20.06 4.55
N ALA A 159 -5.64 -20.72 4.17
CA ALA A 159 -4.92 -21.67 5.03
C ALA A 159 -4.41 -21.05 6.34
N CYS A 160 -3.94 -19.80 6.30
CA CYS A 160 -3.49 -19.08 7.50
C CYS A 160 -4.67 -18.60 8.35
N TRP A 161 -5.75 -18.14 7.72
CA TRP A 161 -6.88 -17.50 8.40
C TRP A 161 -7.79 -18.50 9.12
N THR A 162 -8.04 -19.67 8.51
CA THR A 162 -8.88 -20.72 9.09
C THR A 162 -8.21 -21.48 10.21
N ASP A 163 -6.91 -21.28 10.42
CA ASP A 163 -6.15 -21.89 11.51
C ASP A 163 -6.82 -21.58 12.85
N ARG A 164 -7.19 -22.59 13.63
CA ARG A 164 -7.83 -22.41 14.95
C ARG A 164 -6.92 -22.78 16.11
N THR A 165 -5.65 -23.11 15.83
CA THR A 165 -4.67 -23.46 16.85
C THR A 165 -4.58 -22.35 17.91
N GLY A 166 -5.01 -22.68 19.13
CA GLY A 166 -4.79 -21.87 20.32
C GLY A 166 -3.40 -22.11 20.88
N GLY A 167 -2.93 -21.24 21.77
CA GLY A 167 -1.64 -21.39 22.43
C GLY A 167 -0.83 -20.09 22.50
N PRO A 168 0.44 -20.18 22.94
CA PRO A 168 1.30 -19.01 23.10
C PRO A 168 1.57 -18.29 21.77
N PRO A 169 2.02 -17.02 21.81
CA PRO A 169 2.40 -16.25 20.62
C PRO A 169 3.38 -17.03 19.75
N GLY A 170 2.96 -17.40 18.54
CA GLY A 170 3.76 -18.19 17.61
C GLY A 170 3.26 -19.60 17.34
N ALA A 171 2.34 -20.13 18.15
CA ALA A 171 1.72 -21.45 17.94
C ALA A 171 0.79 -21.49 16.72
N SER A 172 0.25 -20.35 16.30
CA SER A 172 -0.69 -20.24 15.18
C SER A 172 -0.07 -19.67 13.91
N LYS A 173 -0.47 -20.24 12.77
CA LYS A 173 -0.21 -19.78 11.40
C LYS A 173 -0.87 -18.43 11.12
N LYS A 174 -1.89 -18.03 11.89
CA LYS A 174 -2.56 -16.73 11.77
C LYS A 174 -1.59 -15.56 11.77
N ARG A 175 -0.46 -15.67 12.47
CA ARG A 175 0.55 -14.60 12.51
C ARG A 175 1.09 -14.20 11.13
N ALA A 176 1.02 -15.09 10.14
CA ALA A 176 1.44 -14.82 8.76
C ALA A 176 0.34 -14.17 7.90
N THR A 177 -0.92 -14.17 8.33
CA THR A 177 -2.07 -13.72 7.52
C THR A 177 -1.90 -12.31 6.99
N LEU A 178 -1.58 -11.33 7.86
CA LEU A 178 -1.45 -9.93 7.44
C LEU A 178 -0.30 -9.71 6.45
N TYR A 179 0.74 -10.54 6.52
CA TYR A 179 1.81 -10.52 5.53
C TYR A 179 1.32 -11.02 4.17
N VAL A 180 0.59 -12.14 4.14
CA VAL A 180 -0.03 -12.67 2.90
C VAL A 180 -0.99 -11.65 2.30
N VAL A 181 -1.87 -11.05 3.11
CA VAL A 181 -2.77 -9.97 2.68
C VAL A 181 -1.98 -8.81 2.12
N SER A 182 -0.88 -8.40 2.76
CA SER A 182 -0.04 -7.30 2.25
C SER A 182 0.61 -7.62 0.90
N GLN A 183 0.99 -8.88 0.62
CA GLN A 183 1.50 -9.28 -0.70
C GLN A 183 0.37 -9.29 -1.75
N LEU A 184 -0.82 -9.78 -1.41
CA LEU A 184 -2.01 -9.73 -2.27
C LEU A 184 -2.40 -8.28 -2.59
N MET A 185 -2.36 -7.37 -1.61
CA MET A 185 -2.61 -5.95 -1.84
C MET A 185 -1.64 -5.35 -2.85
N LYS A 186 -0.35 -5.70 -2.80
CA LYS A 186 0.62 -5.25 -3.81
C LYS A 186 0.23 -5.69 -5.22
N ILE A 187 -0.31 -6.90 -5.38
CA ILE A 187 -0.84 -7.40 -6.66
C ILE A 187 -2.06 -6.57 -7.07
N TYR A 188 -3.04 -6.39 -6.19
CA TYR A 188 -4.28 -5.66 -6.50
C TYR A 188 -4.04 -4.21 -6.89
N PHE A 189 -3.15 -3.51 -6.18
CA PHE A 189 -2.78 -2.14 -6.54
C PHE A 189 -2.04 -2.09 -7.88
N LYS A 190 -1.19 -3.08 -8.19
CA LYS A 190 -0.45 -3.12 -9.45
C LYS A 190 -1.34 -3.45 -10.66
N LEU A 191 -2.29 -4.36 -10.49
CA LEU A 191 -3.20 -4.81 -11.54
C LEU A 191 -4.50 -4.00 -11.64
N ASN A 192 -4.68 -3.00 -10.77
CA ASN A 192 -5.92 -2.24 -10.63
C ASN A 192 -7.16 -3.12 -10.33
N LEU A 193 -6.98 -4.15 -9.48
CA LEU A 193 -8.03 -5.10 -9.09
C LEU A 193 -8.54 -4.83 -7.66
N LEU A 194 -8.70 -3.56 -7.30
CA LEU A 194 -8.99 -3.13 -5.92
C LEU A 194 -10.27 -3.74 -5.34
N LYS A 195 -11.27 -4.04 -6.19
CA LYS A 195 -12.52 -4.71 -5.76
C LYS A 195 -12.29 -6.08 -5.11
N LEU A 196 -11.19 -6.78 -5.44
CA LEU A 196 -10.82 -8.08 -4.87
C LEU A 196 -10.23 -7.98 -3.45
N ALA A 197 -9.99 -6.78 -2.94
CA ALA A 197 -9.45 -6.55 -1.61
C ALA A 197 -10.46 -6.79 -0.49
N GLN A 198 -11.75 -6.52 -0.72
CA GLN A 198 -12.79 -6.57 0.31
C GLN A 198 -12.93 -7.96 0.99
N PRO A 199 -12.91 -9.09 0.25
CA PRO A 199 -12.95 -10.42 0.88
C PRO A 199 -11.76 -10.72 1.80
N LEU A 200 -10.61 -10.05 1.63
CA LEU A 200 -9.45 -10.20 2.51
C LEU A 200 -9.55 -9.32 3.76
N ILE A 201 -10.17 -8.16 3.64
CA ILE A 201 -10.28 -7.15 4.69
C ILE A 201 -11.39 -7.51 5.69
N ARG A 202 -12.58 -7.86 5.18
CA ARG A 202 -13.77 -8.09 6.02
C ARG A 202 -13.54 -9.10 7.15
N PRO A 203 -12.91 -10.28 6.94
CA PRO A 203 -12.67 -11.21 8.03
C PRO A 203 -11.73 -10.63 9.10
N VAL A 204 -10.71 -9.89 8.66
CA VAL A 204 -9.73 -9.26 9.55
C VAL A 204 -10.39 -8.14 10.38
N GLU A 205 -11.19 -7.27 9.76
CA GLU A 205 -11.91 -6.22 10.49
C GLU A 205 -12.94 -6.80 11.47
N ALA A 206 -13.68 -7.85 11.07
CA ALA A 206 -14.73 -8.44 11.89
C ALA A 206 -14.20 -9.23 13.10
N SER A 207 -13.11 -9.99 12.93
CA SER A 207 -12.65 -10.95 13.95
C SER A 207 -11.34 -10.56 14.63
N ALA A 208 -10.59 -9.61 14.07
CA ALA A 208 -9.26 -9.25 14.57
C ALA A 208 -9.16 -7.84 15.14
N GLY A 209 -10.26 -7.10 15.34
CA GLY A 209 -10.23 -5.73 15.89
C GLY A 209 -9.33 -5.60 17.14
N LYS A 210 -9.58 -6.41 18.18
CA LYS A 210 -8.74 -6.47 19.39
C LYS A 210 -7.32 -7.02 19.11
N ALA A 211 -7.19 -7.99 18.21
CA ALA A 211 -5.91 -8.63 17.88
C ALA A 211 -4.95 -7.75 17.06
N LEU A 212 -5.49 -6.79 16.29
CA LEU A 212 -4.73 -5.77 15.57
C LEU A 212 -4.14 -4.71 16.49
N GLU A 213 -4.73 -4.53 17.68
CA GLU A 213 -4.31 -3.52 18.66
C GLU A 213 -3.40 -4.11 19.74
N SER A 214 -3.62 -5.36 20.14
CA SER A 214 -2.88 -6.02 21.23
C SER A 214 -1.45 -6.45 20.87
N ASN A 215 -1.06 -6.43 19.58
CA ASN A 215 0.20 -6.98 19.06
C ASN A 215 0.50 -8.44 19.48
N SER A 216 -0.48 -9.16 20.04
CA SER A 216 -0.29 -10.49 20.60
C SER A 216 -0.27 -11.58 19.52
N VAL A 217 -0.97 -11.34 18.41
CA VAL A 217 -1.10 -12.29 17.29
C VAL A 217 -0.24 -11.88 16.10
N PHE A 218 -0.26 -10.59 15.74
CA PHE A 218 0.38 -10.09 14.53
C PHE A 218 1.60 -9.23 14.85
N PRO A 219 2.73 -9.44 14.16
CA PRO A 219 3.86 -8.52 14.24
C PRO A 219 3.47 -7.10 13.84
N VAL A 220 3.93 -6.10 14.60
CA VAL A 220 3.65 -4.67 14.34
C VAL A 220 3.95 -4.25 12.89
N GLY A 221 5.04 -4.76 12.31
CA GLY A 221 5.41 -4.47 10.92
C GLY A 221 4.37 -4.94 9.89
N ASP A 222 3.70 -6.06 10.16
CA ASP A 222 2.65 -6.57 9.29
C ASP A 222 1.34 -5.78 9.49
N VAL A 223 1.02 -5.38 10.73
CA VAL A 223 -0.12 -4.50 11.03
C VAL A 223 0.07 -3.14 10.34
N VAL A 224 1.26 -2.55 10.40
CA VAL A 224 1.60 -1.29 9.71
C VAL A 224 1.41 -1.42 8.20
N SER A 225 1.89 -2.52 7.60
CA SER A 225 1.75 -2.78 6.16
C SER A 225 0.28 -2.95 5.75
N TYR A 226 -0.48 -3.72 6.54
CA TYR A 226 -1.92 -3.90 6.36
C TYR A 226 -2.67 -2.58 6.44
N ARG A 227 -2.47 -1.81 7.53
CA ARG A 227 -3.10 -0.49 7.76
C ARG A 227 -2.76 0.48 6.63
N PHE A 228 -1.53 0.48 6.13
CA PHE A 228 -1.14 1.30 4.99
C PHE A 228 -1.96 0.96 3.72
N PHE A 229 -2.11 -0.32 3.37
CA PHE A 229 -2.87 -0.70 2.18
C PHE A 229 -4.37 -0.49 2.33
N VAL A 230 -4.94 -0.79 3.50
CA VAL A 230 -6.37 -0.53 3.77
C VAL A 230 -6.65 0.97 3.74
N GLY A 231 -5.79 1.80 4.35
CA GLY A 231 -5.95 3.25 4.30
C GLY A 231 -5.92 3.80 2.88
N ARG A 232 -5.03 3.27 2.02
CA ARG A 232 -5.04 3.59 0.58
C ARG A 232 -6.32 3.14 -0.11
N LEU A 233 -6.83 1.95 0.20
CA LEU A 233 -8.09 1.47 -0.41
C LEU A 233 -9.27 2.37 -0.02
N ARG A 234 -9.41 2.70 1.28
CA ARG A 234 -10.45 3.61 1.77
C ARG A 234 -10.37 4.99 1.12
N MET A 235 -9.16 5.47 0.83
CA MET A 235 -8.94 6.70 0.06
C MET A 235 -9.53 6.62 -1.35
N PHE A 236 -9.40 5.48 -2.05
CA PHE A 236 -10.00 5.27 -3.38
C PHE A 236 -11.53 5.05 -3.33
N GLU A 237 -12.06 4.66 -2.17
CA GLU A 237 -13.50 4.48 -1.92
C GLU A 237 -14.18 5.76 -1.39
N ASP A 238 -13.49 6.91 -1.42
CA ASP A 238 -13.94 8.19 -0.85
C ASP A 238 -14.26 8.16 0.67
N ARG A 239 -13.79 7.12 1.38
CA ARG A 239 -13.93 6.95 2.84
C ARG A 239 -12.75 7.59 3.56
N TYR A 240 -12.66 8.91 3.49
CA TYR A 240 -11.48 9.67 3.91
C TYR A 240 -11.18 9.64 5.41
N GLU A 241 -12.21 9.65 6.26
CA GLU A 241 -12.07 9.57 7.71
C GLU A 241 -11.41 8.24 8.13
N GLU A 242 -11.83 7.14 7.54
CA GLU A 242 -11.22 5.82 7.77
C GLU A 242 -9.84 5.71 7.15
N ALA A 243 -9.65 6.27 5.95
CA ALA A 243 -8.34 6.35 5.33
C ALA A 243 -7.33 7.04 6.26
N GLU A 244 -7.73 8.17 6.87
CA GLU A 244 -6.88 8.87 7.83
C GLU A 244 -6.57 8.01 9.05
N ALA A 245 -7.56 7.38 9.68
CA ALA A 245 -7.35 6.55 10.86
C ALA A 245 -6.33 5.43 10.61
N HIS A 246 -6.47 4.74 9.46
CA HIS A 246 -5.55 3.69 9.06
C HIS A 246 -4.14 4.20 8.75
N LEU A 247 -4.01 5.27 7.96
CA LEU A 247 -2.72 5.84 7.57
C LEU A 247 -1.99 6.49 8.76
N ALA A 248 -2.72 7.16 9.65
CA ALA A 248 -2.18 7.74 10.87
C ALA A 248 -1.64 6.67 11.82
N TYR A 249 -2.39 5.57 12.01
CA TYR A 249 -1.91 4.41 12.77
C TYR A 249 -0.61 3.86 12.16
N ALA A 250 -0.60 3.63 10.84
CA ALA A 250 0.57 3.10 10.14
C ALA A 250 1.78 4.02 10.31
N PHE A 251 1.60 5.34 10.22
CA PHE A 251 2.69 6.31 10.37
C PHE A 251 3.28 6.34 11.79
N ALA A 252 2.40 6.27 12.80
CA ALA A 252 2.77 6.27 14.21
C ALA A 252 3.56 5.01 14.61
N HIS A 253 3.09 3.83 14.17
CA HIS A 253 3.67 2.53 14.54
C HIS A 253 4.79 2.05 13.59
N CYS A 254 5.00 2.73 12.46
CA CYS A 254 6.14 2.43 11.59
C CYS A 254 7.46 2.77 12.31
N ARG A 255 8.44 1.86 12.24
CA ARG A 255 9.77 2.05 12.84
C ARG A 255 10.43 3.33 12.32
N THR A 256 11.04 4.09 13.21
CA THR A 256 11.74 5.35 12.88
C THR A 256 12.92 5.15 11.92
N THR A 257 13.57 3.99 11.99
CA THR A 257 14.66 3.57 11.09
C THR A 257 14.17 3.27 9.66
N SER A 258 12.89 2.91 9.50
CA SER A 258 12.28 2.60 8.19
C SER A 258 11.86 3.88 7.44
N ARG A 259 12.84 4.73 7.11
CA ARG A 259 12.62 6.06 6.52
C ARG A 259 11.79 6.03 5.23
N SER A 260 12.08 5.08 4.35
CA SER A 260 11.35 4.88 3.08
C SER A 260 9.87 4.57 3.32
N ASN A 261 9.55 3.67 4.26
CA ASN A 261 8.18 3.32 4.60
C ASN A 261 7.43 4.48 5.26
N LYS A 262 8.07 5.21 6.19
CA LYS A 262 7.46 6.42 6.78
C LYS A 262 7.13 7.47 5.73
N ARG A 263 8.06 7.71 4.80
CA ARG A 263 7.83 8.62 3.68
C ARG A 263 6.65 8.14 2.83
N ALA A 264 6.63 6.87 2.44
CA ALA A 264 5.56 6.30 1.64
C ALA A 264 4.19 6.47 2.32
N ILE A 265 4.08 6.20 3.62
CA ILE A 265 2.83 6.41 4.37
C ILE A 265 2.45 7.90 4.38
N LEU A 266 3.41 8.78 4.65
CA LEU A 266 3.17 10.23 4.74
C LEU A 266 2.71 10.83 3.41
N GLU A 267 3.20 10.32 2.27
CA GLU A 267 2.77 10.75 0.94
C GLU A 267 1.28 10.52 0.66
N PHE A 268 0.64 9.55 1.32
CA PHE A 268 -0.82 9.33 1.26
C PHE A 268 -1.56 10.02 2.41
N LEU A 269 -0.98 10.05 3.61
CA LEU A 269 -1.58 10.71 4.77
C LEU A 269 -1.70 12.23 4.59
N LEU A 270 -0.72 12.84 3.91
CA LEU A 270 -0.68 14.29 3.69
C LEU A 270 -1.90 14.79 2.90
N PRO A 271 -2.22 14.28 1.69
CA PRO A 271 -3.42 14.66 0.96
C PRO A 271 -4.72 14.49 1.75
N VAL A 272 -4.87 13.36 2.45
CA VAL A 272 -6.06 13.07 3.27
C VAL A 272 -6.25 14.11 4.37
N ARG A 273 -5.16 14.49 5.05
CA ARG A 273 -5.18 15.51 6.11
C ARG A 273 -5.40 16.93 5.58
N LEU A 274 -4.77 17.28 4.46
CA LEU A 274 -4.96 18.59 3.84
C LEU A 274 -6.41 18.81 3.40
N ARG A 275 -7.06 17.78 2.86
CA ARG A 275 -8.50 17.80 2.54
C ARG A 275 -9.36 18.15 3.76
N SER A 276 -8.98 17.71 4.95
CA SER A 276 -9.67 17.95 6.22
C SER A 276 -9.08 19.14 7.02
N GLY A 277 -8.35 20.04 6.37
CA GLY A 277 -7.79 21.24 7.00
C GLY A 277 -6.71 20.97 8.07
N ARG A 278 -6.14 19.77 8.13
CA ARG A 278 -5.07 19.40 9.06
C ARG A 278 -3.72 19.57 8.38
N PHE A 279 -2.88 20.46 8.92
CA PHE A 279 -1.59 20.82 8.32
C PHE A 279 -0.42 20.18 9.08
N PRO A 280 0.58 19.59 8.39
CA PRO A 280 1.77 19.08 9.05
C PRO A 280 2.69 20.23 9.49
N HIS A 281 3.53 19.97 10.51
CA HIS A 281 4.64 20.86 10.85
C HIS A 281 5.73 20.80 9.76
N PRO A 282 6.38 21.92 9.35
CA PRO A 282 7.39 21.92 8.28
C PRO A 282 8.52 20.91 8.46
N LYS A 283 9.11 20.87 9.67
CA LYS A 283 10.14 19.87 10.06
C LYS A 283 9.75 18.40 9.80
N LEU A 284 8.46 18.07 9.83
CA LEU A 284 7.99 16.70 9.53
C LEU A 284 8.21 16.35 8.06
N LEU A 285 7.91 17.30 7.15
CA LEU A 285 8.07 17.11 5.71
C LEU A 285 9.55 17.09 5.33
N GLU A 286 10.36 17.98 5.90
CA GLU A 286 11.82 17.99 5.72
C GLU A 286 12.44 16.66 6.13
N LYS A 287 12.13 16.18 7.34
CA LYS A 287 12.64 14.89 7.88
C LYS A 287 12.36 13.70 6.96
N HIS A 288 11.26 13.73 6.22
CA HIS A 288 10.82 12.64 5.36
C HIS A 288 11.04 12.91 3.86
N GLY A 289 11.79 13.95 3.49
CA GLY A 289 12.13 14.24 2.10
C GLY A 289 10.94 14.71 1.25
N LEU A 290 9.99 15.41 1.88
CA LEU A 290 8.78 15.98 1.27
C LEU A 290 8.75 17.52 1.34
N ALA A 291 9.92 18.16 1.53
CA ALA A 291 10.03 19.61 1.60
C ALA A 291 9.47 20.32 0.35
N SER A 292 9.52 19.68 -0.82
CA SER A 292 8.92 20.21 -2.06
C SER A 292 7.40 20.38 -1.99
N MET A 293 6.71 19.76 -1.02
CA MET A 293 5.28 19.93 -0.81
C MET A 293 4.95 21.12 0.11
N LEU A 294 5.94 21.72 0.78
CA LEU A 294 5.72 22.84 1.71
C LEU A 294 5.01 24.03 1.07
N PRO A 295 5.37 24.49 -0.14
CA PRO A 295 4.69 25.61 -0.77
C PRO A 295 3.20 25.31 -1.01
N LEU A 296 2.85 24.09 -1.42
CA LEU A 296 1.46 23.66 -1.58
C LEU A 296 0.70 23.63 -0.24
N VAL A 297 1.31 23.07 0.82
CA VAL A 297 0.73 23.07 2.17
C VAL A 297 0.46 24.49 2.66
N GLN A 298 1.44 25.38 2.48
CA GLN A 298 1.34 26.78 2.89
C GLN A 298 0.26 27.50 2.09
N ALA A 299 0.17 27.26 0.77
CA ALA A 299 -0.84 27.83 -0.09
C ALA A 299 -2.27 27.48 0.37
N VAL A 300 -2.53 26.23 0.73
CA VAL A 300 -3.81 25.82 1.34
C VAL A 300 -4.06 26.52 2.66
N LYS A 301 -3.05 26.59 3.54
CA LYS A 301 -3.17 27.19 4.87
C LYS A 301 -3.48 28.69 4.81
N VAL A 302 -2.89 29.42 3.88
CA VAL A 302 -3.04 30.89 3.78
C VAL A 302 -4.05 31.34 2.74
N GLY A 303 -4.58 30.44 1.89
CA GLY A 303 -5.48 30.84 0.81
C GLY A 303 -4.75 31.52 -0.36
N ASP A 304 -3.57 31.04 -0.73
CA ASP A 304 -2.84 31.50 -1.92
C ASP A 304 -3.17 30.60 -3.11
N LEU A 305 -4.14 31.03 -3.92
CA LEU A 305 -4.64 30.25 -5.06
C LEU A 305 -3.62 30.12 -6.19
N ARG A 306 -2.78 31.14 -6.40
CA ARG A 306 -1.74 31.14 -7.43
C ARG A 306 -0.71 30.06 -7.16
N THR A 307 -0.14 30.07 -5.95
CA THR A 307 0.86 29.10 -5.54
C THR A 307 0.28 27.70 -5.46
N PHE A 308 -0.98 27.56 -5.02
CA PHE A 308 -1.66 26.27 -5.03
C PHE A 308 -1.75 25.67 -6.44
N ASN A 309 -2.26 26.44 -7.41
CA ASN A 309 -2.42 25.96 -8.79
C ASN A 309 -1.07 25.63 -9.46
N SER A 310 -0.05 26.48 -9.25
CA SER A 310 1.27 26.26 -9.84
C SER A 310 1.96 25.02 -9.27
N GLU A 311 1.90 24.81 -7.96
CA GLU A 311 2.49 23.63 -7.32
C GLU A 311 1.71 22.35 -7.60
N LEU A 312 0.37 22.41 -7.66
CA LEU A 312 -0.44 21.27 -8.06
C LEU A 312 -0.09 20.82 -9.49
N LYS A 313 0.08 21.77 -10.42
CA LYS A 313 0.55 21.52 -11.79
C LYS A 313 1.96 20.96 -11.82
N ARG A 314 2.89 21.53 -11.03
CA ARG A 314 4.28 21.07 -10.91
C ARG A 314 4.38 19.61 -10.49
N HIS A 315 3.56 19.18 -9.51
CA HIS A 315 3.60 17.81 -8.98
C HIS A 315 2.60 16.85 -9.67
N GLN A 316 1.85 17.31 -10.67
CA GLN A 316 0.74 16.59 -11.29
C GLN A 316 1.09 15.15 -11.69
N ARG A 317 2.17 14.94 -12.45
CA ARG A 317 2.57 13.59 -12.91
C ARG A 317 2.80 12.62 -11.75
N ALA A 318 3.46 13.08 -10.68
CA ALA A 318 3.77 12.25 -9.53
C ALA A 318 2.52 11.92 -8.69
N LEU A 319 1.63 12.90 -8.54
CA LEU A 319 0.37 12.77 -7.81
C LEU A 319 -0.63 11.87 -8.54
N VAL A 320 -0.74 12.01 -9.87
CA VAL A 320 -1.60 11.16 -10.72
C VAL A 320 -1.12 9.71 -10.66
N LYS A 321 0.19 9.47 -10.81
CA LYS A 321 0.78 8.12 -10.69
C LYS A 321 0.49 7.45 -9.34
N LYS A 322 0.38 8.25 -8.27
CA LYS A 322 0.07 7.75 -6.91
C LYS A 322 -1.44 7.68 -6.61
N GLY A 323 -2.30 8.28 -7.44
CA GLY A 323 -3.73 8.38 -7.20
C GLY A 323 -4.11 9.40 -6.12
N THR A 324 -3.26 10.39 -5.83
CA THR A 324 -3.52 11.41 -4.79
C THR A 324 -3.85 12.80 -5.34
N PHE A 325 -3.80 12.97 -6.66
CA PHE A 325 -4.04 14.26 -7.33
C PHE A 325 -5.43 14.83 -7.01
N LEU A 326 -6.48 14.03 -7.21
CA LEU A 326 -7.87 14.47 -7.00
C LEU A 326 -8.13 14.88 -5.54
N LEU A 327 -7.51 14.21 -4.56
CA LEU A 327 -7.64 14.61 -3.15
C LEU A 327 -7.05 15.99 -2.87
N LEU A 328 -5.88 16.28 -3.46
CA LEU A 328 -5.25 17.58 -3.32
C LEU A 328 -6.05 18.66 -4.06
N GLU A 329 -6.53 18.37 -5.26
CA GLU A 329 -7.42 19.27 -5.99
C GLU A 329 -8.69 19.58 -5.18
N GLN A 330 -9.31 18.57 -4.56
CA GLN A 330 -10.47 18.76 -3.68
C GLN A 330 -10.17 19.70 -2.50
N SER A 331 -8.92 19.82 -2.05
CA SER A 331 -8.53 20.77 -1.00
C SER A 331 -8.52 22.24 -1.47
N LYS A 332 -8.64 22.52 -2.78
CA LYS A 332 -8.74 23.87 -3.35
C LYS A 332 -9.88 24.68 -2.74
N ILE A 333 -10.98 24.03 -2.35
CA ILE A 333 -12.10 24.70 -1.67
C ILE A 333 -11.68 25.37 -0.36
N LEU A 334 -10.68 24.83 0.34
CA LEU A 334 -10.13 25.43 1.56
C LEU A 334 -9.27 26.66 1.24
N VAL A 335 -8.60 26.66 0.09
CA VAL A 335 -7.83 27.80 -0.41
C VAL A 335 -8.79 28.97 -0.65
N TYR A 336 -9.90 28.75 -1.39
CA TYR A 336 -10.94 29.75 -1.61
C TYR A 336 -11.53 30.25 -0.29
N ARG A 337 -11.90 29.35 0.62
CA ARG A 337 -12.41 29.70 1.96
C ARG A 337 -11.45 30.64 2.68
N ASN A 338 -10.17 30.29 2.74
CA ASN A 338 -9.17 31.05 3.49
C ASN A 338 -8.86 32.41 2.83
N LEU A 339 -8.89 32.47 1.49
CA LEU A 339 -8.80 33.74 0.75
C LEU A 339 -10.01 34.64 1.05
N PHE A 340 -11.23 34.12 0.95
CA PHE A 340 -12.45 34.91 1.17
C PHE A 340 -12.57 35.36 2.63
N LYS A 341 -12.08 34.55 3.57
CA LYS A 341 -11.92 34.97 4.97
C LYS A 341 -10.99 36.18 5.08
N LYS A 342 -9.87 36.22 4.35
CA LYS A 342 -8.98 37.39 4.33
C LYS A 342 -9.66 38.61 3.74
N VAL A 343 -10.39 38.47 2.63
CA VAL A 343 -11.15 39.57 2.02
C VAL A 343 -12.18 40.13 3.02
N PHE A 344 -12.91 39.27 3.73
CA PHE A 344 -13.83 39.69 4.80
C PHE A 344 -13.11 40.45 5.93
N LEU A 345 -11.93 39.99 6.35
CA LEU A 345 -11.15 40.65 7.40
C LEU A 345 -10.62 42.02 6.96
N VAL A 346 -10.20 42.16 5.70
CA VAL A 346 -9.76 43.43 5.11
C VAL A 346 -10.94 44.37 4.90
N ASN A 347 -12.12 43.83 4.55
CA ASN A 347 -13.38 44.58 4.47
C ASN A 347 -14.02 44.84 5.85
N GLU A 348 -13.18 45.10 6.86
CA GLU A 348 -13.56 45.52 8.21
C GLU A 348 -14.62 44.64 8.90
N LYS A 349 -14.71 43.35 8.52
CA LYS A 349 -15.68 42.39 9.04
C LYS A 349 -17.15 42.82 8.85
N GLN A 350 -17.44 43.62 7.81
CA GLN A 350 -18.82 43.99 7.49
C GLN A 350 -19.67 42.75 7.17
N THR A 351 -20.91 42.75 7.66
CA THR A 351 -21.83 41.60 7.47
C THR A 351 -22.26 41.40 6.02
N GLN A 352 -22.16 42.42 5.18
CA GLN A 352 -22.43 42.35 3.74
C GLN A 352 -21.12 42.58 2.99
N VAL A 353 -20.65 41.57 2.26
CA VAL A 353 -19.42 41.64 1.46
C VAL A 353 -19.79 41.58 -0.01
N LYS A 354 -19.45 42.63 -0.78
CA LYS A 354 -19.68 42.67 -2.23
C LYS A 354 -18.93 41.54 -2.93
N LEU A 355 -19.60 40.78 -3.81
CA LEU A 355 -18.99 39.67 -4.54
C LEU A 355 -17.83 40.14 -5.44
N GLN A 356 -17.90 41.38 -5.93
CA GLN A 356 -16.81 42.02 -6.69
C GLN A 356 -15.49 42.06 -5.90
N LEU A 357 -15.52 42.14 -4.56
CA LEU A 357 -14.28 42.12 -3.77
C LEU A 357 -13.58 40.75 -3.84
N PHE A 358 -14.36 39.66 -3.87
CA PHE A 358 -13.82 38.33 -4.06
C PHE A 358 -13.31 38.13 -5.49
N GLU A 359 -14.06 38.59 -6.48
CA GLU A 359 -13.65 38.59 -7.90
C GLU A 359 -12.30 39.31 -8.08
N ARG A 360 -12.18 40.55 -7.60
CA ARG A 360 -10.92 41.31 -7.65
C ARG A 360 -9.78 40.58 -6.95
N ALA A 361 -10.03 39.97 -5.79
CA ALA A 361 -9.00 39.21 -5.07
C ALA A 361 -8.50 38.00 -5.88
N LEU A 362 -9.38 37.29 -6.57
CA LEU A 362 -9.02 36.17 -7.44
C LEU A 362 -8.25 36.63 -8.68
N GLN A 363 -8.71 37.70 -9.34
CA GLN A 363 -8.03 38.30 -10.49
C GLN A 363 -6.63 38.81 -10.11
N CYS A 364 -6.46 39.42 -8.94
CA CYS A 364 -5.15 39.82 -8.40
C CYS A 364 -4.20 38.63 -8.21
N LEU A 365 -4.73 37.43 -7.95
CA LEU A 365 -3.97 36.18 -7.88
C LEU A 365 -3.77 35.51 -9.25
N GLY A 366 -4.20 36.14 -10.34
CA GLY A 366 -4.07 35.62 -11.70
C GLY A 366 -5.02 34.46 -11.98
N GLU A 367 -6.14 34.40 -11.25
CA GLU A 367 -7.24 33.48 -11.56
C GLU A 367 -8.31 34.29 -12.30
N PRO A 368 -8.49 34.06 -13.62
CA PRO A 368 -9.46 34.79 -14.41
C PRO A 368 -10.86 34.28 -14.05
N THR A 369 -11.46 34.87 -13.01
CA THR A 369 -12.80 34.53 -12.54
C THR A 369 -13.79 35.64 -12.88
N ASP A 370 -15.01 35.26 -13.27
CA ASP A 370 -16.15 36.18 -13.36
C ASP A 370 -17.04 36.14 -12.10
N LEU A 371 -18.06 37.02 -12.04
CA LEU A 371 -18.97 37.08 -10.90
C LEU A 371 -19.83 35.81 -10.74
N ALA A 372 -20.20 35.13 -11.82
CA ALA A 372 -21.00 33.91 -11.76
C ALA A 372 -20.19 32.74 -11.17
N GLU A 373 -18.92 32.64 -11.54
CA GLU A 373 -17.97 31.68 -10.96
C GLU A 373 -17.68 31.99 -9.48
N VAL A 374 -17.51 33.26 -9.11
CA VAL A 374 -17.39 33.67 -7.70
C VAL A 374 -18.62 33.26 -6.92
N GLU A 375 -19.82 33.52 -7.46
CA GLU A 375 -21.08 33.15 -6.84
C GLU A 375 -21.18 31.64 -6.63
N CYS A 376 -20.79 30.83 -7.63
CA CYS A 376 -20.72 29.38 -7.54
C CYS A 376 -19.75 28.91 -6.44
N VAL A 377 -18.56 29.51 -6.32
CA VAL A 377 -17.60 29.21 -5.25
C VAL A 377 -18.19 29.54 -3.88
N VAL A 378 -18.81 30.71 -3.72
CA VAL A 378 -19.46 31.12 -2.47
C VAL A 378 -20.61 30.18 -2.11
N ALA A 379 -21.45 29.81 -3.07
CA ALA A 379 -22.55 28.87 -2.85
C ALA A 379 -22.04 27.51 -2.36
N ASN A 380 -20.97 26.98 -2.96
CA ASN A 380 -20.32 25.75 -2.53
C ASN A 380 -19.73 25.85 -1.11
N LEU A 381 -19.16 26.99 -0.76
CA LEU A 381 -18.65 27.26 0.58
C LEU A 381 -19.76 27.31 1.64
N ILE A 382 -20.92 27.89 1.30
CA ILE A 382 -22.11 27.93 2.16
C ILE A 382 -22.67 26.52 2.33
N TYR A 383 -22.88 25.79 1.22
CA TYR A 383 -23.41 24.42 1.23
C TYR A 383 -22.58 23.48 2.11
N ARG A 384 -21.25 23.60 2.08
CA ARG A 384 -20.34 22.81 2.93
C ARG A 384 -20.25 23.31 4.38
N GLY A 385 -20.90 24.42 4.72
CA GLY A 385 -20.84 25.05 6.04
C GLY A 385 -19.49 25.72 6.35
N TYR A 386 -18.64 25.93 5.35
CA TYR A 386 -17.34 26.60 5.49
C TYR A 386 -17.45 28.12 5.61
N VAL A 387 -18.58 28.64 5.13
CA VAL A 387 -19.05 30.00 5.29
C VAL A 387 -20.49 29.93 5.81
N LYS A 388 -20.84 30.74 6.81
CA LYS A 388 -22.22 30.86 7.29
C LYS A 388 -22.81 32.15 6.77
N GLY A 389 -23.84 32.06 5.95
CA GLY A 389 -24.47 33.21 5.32
C GLY A 389 -25.37 32.81 4.16
N TYR A 390 -25.82 33.80 3.39
CA TYR A 390 -26.55 33.62 2.15
C TYR A 390 -26.09 34.64 1.10
N ILE A 391 -26.35 34.35 -0.18
CA ILE A 391 -26.06 35.26 -1.30
C ILE A 391 -27.32 36.08 -1.56
N SER A 392 -27.19 37.40 -1.63
CA SER A 392 -28.24 38.28 -2.14
C SER A 392 -27.94 38.60 -3.60
N HIS A 393 -28.60 37.88 -4.52
CA HIS A 393 -28.35 38.01 -5.97
C HIS A 393 -28.63 39.43 -6.47
N GLN A 394 -29.75 40.04 -6.07
CA GLN A 394 -30.11 41.40 -6.49
C GLN A 394 -29.06 42.45 -6.09
N LYS A 395 -28.39 42.26 -4.95
CA LYS A 395 -27.38 43.19 -4.42
C LYS A 395 -25.94 42.76 -4.75
N ALA A 396 -25.75 41.59 -5.36
CA ALA A 396 -24.44 40.96 -5.59
C ALA A 396 -23.54 40.98 -4.32
N VAL A 397 -24.10 40.60 -3.17
CA VAL A 397 -23.38 40.53 -1.89
C VAL A 397 -23.53 39.16 -1.23
N LEU A 398 -22.48 38.72 -0.55
CA LEU A 398 -22.53 37.68 0.46
C LEU A 398 -22.92 38.32 1.80
N VAL A 399 -24.05 37.92 2.37
CA VAL A 399 -24.49 38.31 3.71
C VAL A 399 -24.04 37.23 4.69
N VAL A 400 -23.01 37.51 5.49
CA VAL A 400 -22.43 36.56 6.45
C VAL A 400 -23.09 36.64 7.82
N SER A 401 -23.03 35.53 8.56
CA SER A 401 -23.47 35.43 9.95
C SER A 401 -22.68 36.37 10.86
N LYS A 402 -23.37 37.08 11.75
CA LYS A 402 -22.73 37.86 12.84
C LYS A 402 -21.94 36.97 13.80
N LYS A 403 -22.36 35.72 13.96
CA LYS A 403 -21.73 34.73 14.83
C LYS A 403 -20.93 33.74 13.98
N ASP A 404 -19.60 33.82 14.08
CA ASP A 404 -18.64 32.92 13.43
C ASP A 404 -18.89 32.69 11.92
N PRO A 405 -18.70 33.73 11.08
CA PRO A 405 -18.99 33.68 9.64
C PRO A 405 -18.13 32.68 8.87
N PHE A 406 -16.93 32.37 9.36
CA PHE A 406 -15.99 31.42 8.77
C PHE A 406 -15.56 30.40 9.85
N PRO A 407 -16.42 29.42 10.17
CA PRO A 407 -16.19 28.47 11.27
C PRO A 407 -14.94 27.62 11.03
N THR A 408 -14.00 27.65 11.99
CA THR A 408 -12.80 26.80 11.92
C THR A 408 -13.14 25.33 12.13
N ALA A 409 -14.09 25.03 13.01
CA ALA A 409 -14.54 23.66 13.30
C ALA A 409 -15.18 22.95 12.09
N ALA A 410 -15.71 23.70 11.13
CA ALA A 410 -16.27 23.13 9.89
C ALA A 410 -15.17 22.64 8.94
N VAL A 411 -13.98 23.24 8.99
CA VAL A 411 -12.85 22.92 8.12
C VAL A 411 -11.88 21.95 8.78
N MET A 412 -11.62 22.13 10.09
CA MET A 412 -10.76 21.27 10.89
C MET A 412 -11.61 20.29 11.67
N LYS A 413 -11.93 19.13 11.07
CA LYS A 413 -12.55 18.03 11.81
C LYS A 413 -11.55 17.57 12.89
N ARG A 414 -11.99 17.42 14.14
CA ARG A 414 -11.16 16.94 15.27
C ARG A 414 -10.78 15.48 15.13
#